data_AF-A0A7W1KQD1-F1
#
_entry.id   AF-A0A7W1KQD1-F1
#
_cell.length_a   1.000
_cell.length_b   1.000
_cell.length_c   1.000
_cell.angle_alpha   90.00
_cell.angle_beta   90.00
_cell.angle_gamma   90.00
#
_symmetry.space_group_name_H-M   'P 1'
#
loop_
_entity.id
_entity.type
_entity.pdbx_description
1 polymer ?
#
loop_
_entity_poly.entity_id
_entity_poly.type
_entity_poly.pdbx_seq_one_letter_code
_entity_poly.pdbx_strand_id
1 'polypeptide(L)' 'MTADHPTWCPGCGDFAVLAAYYKVLEKRQLDHEKIVTLAGIGCSSRFPYFVNGYGAHFIHGRAVPLASGVSLARPD' A
#
# COMPACT_ATOMS: atom_id res chain seq x y z
N MET A 1 12.28 -6.07 4.78
CA MET A 1 12.01 -4.62 4.57
C MET A 1 11.20 -4.15 5.77
N THR A 2 11.39 -2.93 6.26
CA THR A 2 10.66 -2.38 7.41
C THR A 2 9.88 -1.17 6.94
N ALA A 3 8.64 -1.02 7.39
CA ALA A 3 7.79 0.13 7.04
C ALA A 3 8.38 1.44 7.58
N ASP A 4 8.31 2.49 6.77
CA ASP A 4 8.74 3.84 7.13
C ASP A 4 7.72 4.54 8.03
N HIS A 5 8.17 5.60 8.70
CA HIS A 5 7.29 6.48 9.47
C HIS A 5 6.44 7.36 8.54
N PRO A 6 5.10 7.41 8.73
CA PRO A 6 4.22 8.26 7.92
C PRO A 6 4.57 9.74 8.01
N THR A 7 4.69 10.40 6.84
CA THR A 7 5.06 11.82 6.74
C THR A 7 3.85 12.74 6.47
N TRP A 8 2.64 12.29 6.79
CA TRP A 8 1.43 13.09 6.58
C TRP A 8 1.23 14.14 7.67
N CYS A 9 0.52 15.21 7.34
CA CYS A 9 0.21 16.28 8.30
C CYS A 9 -0.58 15.76 9.51
N PRO A 10 -0.42 16.32 10.71
CA PRO A 10 -1.25 15.99 11.86
C PRO A 10 -2.74 16.14 11.54
N GLY A 11 -3.53 15.11 11.86
CA GLY A 11 -4.97 15.08 11.56
C GLY A 11 -5.33 14.67 10.12
N CYS A 12 -4.37 14.29 9.28
CA CYS A 12 -4.65 13.79 7.93
C CYS A 12 -5.50 12.50 7.96
N GLY A 13 -6.52 12.44 7.09
CA GLY A 13 -7.40 11.27 6.98
C GLY A 13 -6.69 9.99 6.50
N ASP A 14 -5.56 10.09 5.82
CA ASP A 14 -4.80 8.93 5.34
C ASP A 14 -4.28 8.05 6.51
N PHE A 15 -4.08 8.62 7.70
CA PHE A 15 -3.80 7.85 8.92
C PHE A 15 -4.94 6.88 9.27
N ALA A 16 -6.19 7.32 9.11
CA ALA A 16 -7.34 6.47 9.36
C ALA A 16 -7.45 5.34 8.32
N VAL A 17 -7.11 5.63 7.07
CA VAL A 17 -7.05 4.63 5.99
C VAL A 17 -5.97 3.59 6.29
N LEU A 18 -4.77 4.02 6.68
CA LEU A 18 -3.67 3.11 7.05
C LEU A 18 -4.03 2.24 8.25
N ALA A 19 -4.66 2.81 9.28
CA ALA A 19 -5.12 2.05 10.45
C ALA A 19 -6.21 1.04 10.07
N ALA A 20 -7.16 1.40 9.21
CA ALA A 20 -8.18 0.48 8.72
C ALA A 20 -7.58 -0.66 7.88
N TYR A 21 -6.61 -0.36 7.03
CA TYR A 21 -5.87 -1.34 6.24
C TYR A 21 -5.17 -2.36 7.14
N TYR A 22 -4.45 -1.91 8.17
CA TYR A 22 -3.79 -2.81 9.13
C TYR A 22 -4.77 -3.72 9.87
N LYS A 23 -5.92 -3.19 10.30
CA LYS A 23 -6.99 -4.01 10.91
C LYS A 23 -7.50 -5.11 9.97
N VAL A 24 -7.58 -4.83 8.67
CA VAL A 24 -7.99 -5.85 7.68
C VAL A 24 -6.92 -6.91 7.55
N LEU A 25 -5.63 -6.54 7.47
CA LEU A 25 -4.54 -7.50 7.38
C LEU A 25 -4.48 -8.41 8.62
N GLU A 26 -4.58 -7.81 9.82
CA GLU A 26 -4.63 -8.55 11.08
C GLU A 26 -5.78 -9.55 11.12
N LYS A 27 -6.99 -9.13 10.73
CA LYS A 27 -8.18 -10.00 10.71
C LYS A 27 -8.07 -11.13 9.69
N ARG A 28 -7.39 -10.89 8.57
CA ARG A 28 -7.24 -11.88 7.50
C ARG A 28 -6.04 -12.81 7.70
N GLN A 29 -5.14 -12.49 8.64
CA GLN A 29 -3.91 -13.24 8.89
C GLN A 29 -3.14 -13.53 7.60
N LEU A 30 -2.99 -12.49 6.76
CA LEU A 30 -2.25 -12.61 5.52
C LEU A 30 -0.76 -12.44 5.79
N ASP A 31 0.03 -13.36 5.26
CA ASP A 31 1.48 -13.26 5.29
C ASP A 31 1.94 -12.04 4.46
N HIS A 32 2.90 -11.28 5.00
CA HIS A 32 3.31 -10.00 4.39
C HIS A 32 3.90 -10.18 2.98
N GLU A 33 4.55 -11.32 2.71
CA GLU A 33 5.08 -11.70 1.40
C GLU A 33 4.00 -12.02 0.36
N LYS A 34 2.75 -12.21 0.79
CA LYS A 34 1.58 -12.42 -0.07
C LYS A 34 0.81 -11.13 -0.36
N ILE A 35 1.32 -9.98 0.11
CA ILE A 35 0.67 -8.70 -0.05
C ILE A 35 1.55 -7.79 -0.91
N VAL A 36 0.92 -7.16 -1.90
CA VAL A 36 1.53 -6.08 -2.70
C VAL A 36 0.68 -4.81 -2.62
N THR A 37 1.31 -3.69 -2.27
CA THR A 37 0.67 -2.36 -2.23
C THR A 37 1.19 -1.47 -3.36
N LEU A 38 0.29 -0.97 -4.19
CA LEU A 38 0.65 -0.19 -5.38
C LEU A 38 -0.02 1.17 -5.34
N ALA A 39 0.75 2.22 -5.60
CA ALA A 39 0.25 3.58 -5.53
C ALA A 39 0.78 4.47 -6.67
N GLY A 40 0.10 5.58 -6.92
CA GLY A 40 0.44 6.56 -7.96
C GLY A 40 1.34 7.66 -7.41
N ILE A 41 0.98 8.93 -7.60
CA ILE A 41 1.69 10.08 -7.02
C ILE A 41 0.69 10.96 -6.26
N GLY A 42 1.04 11.35 -5.04
CA GLY A 42 0.26 12.20 -4.14
C GLY A 42 0.58 11.89 -2.68
N CYS A 43 0.02 12.66 -1.74
CA CYS A 43 0.18 12.37 -0.29
C CYS A 43 -0.28 10.94 0.01
N SER A 44 -1.49 10.58 -0.45
CA SER A 44 -2.04 9.23 -0.33
C SER A 44 -1.15 8.16 -0.96
N SER A 45 -0.36 8.50 -1.99
CA SER A 45 0.43 7.51 -2.73
C SER A 45 1.74 7.14 -2.05
N ARG A 46 2.10 7.77 -0.92
CA ARG A 46 3.18 7.29 -0.06
C ARG A 46 2.83 6.01 0.70
N PHE A 47 1.57 5.55 0.61
CA PHE A 47 1.06 4.38 1.30
C PHE A 47 1.96 3.14 1.27
N PRO A 48 2.54 2.72 0.12
CA PRO A 48 3.36 1.50 0.08
C PRO A 48 4.63 1.57 0.93
N TYR A 49 5.16 2.77 1.22
CA TYR A 49 6.31 2.92 2.11
C TYR A 49 5.96 2.61 3.56
N PHE A 50 4.69 2.79 3.94
CA PHE A 50 4.21 2.66 5.31
C PHE A 50 3.59 1.30 5.59
N VAL A 51 3.76 0.32 4.69
CA VAL A 51 3.24 -1.06 4.83
C VAL A 51 4.40 -2.03 4.72
N ASN A 52 4.42 -3.02 5.62
CA ASN A 52 5.42 -4.08 5.54
C ASN A 52 4.96 -5.17 4.55
N GLY A 53 5.64 -5.29 3.42
CA GLY A 53 5.32 -6.23 2.34
C GLY A 53 5.98 -5.82 1.02
N TYR A 54 5.49 -6.33 -0.10
CA TYR A 54 5.89 -5.82 -1.41
C TYR A 54 5.15 -4.53 -1.72
N GLY A 55 5.80 -3.60 -2.42
CA GLY A 55 5.12 -2.38 -2.86
C GLY A 55 5.84 -1.63 -3.95
N ALA A 56 5.07 -0.80 -4.67
CA ALA A 56 5.60 0.10 -5.69
C ALA A 56 4.89 1.45 -5.65
N HIS A 57 5.68 2.52 -5.63
CA HIS A 57 5.25 3.90 -5.84
C HIS A 57 5.51 4.26 -7.31
N PHE A 58 4.44 4.34 -8.09
CA PHE A 58 4.51 4.41 -9.55
C PHE A 58 4.17 5.81 -10.07
N ILE A 59 4.16 5.97 -11.40
CA ILE A 59 3.91 7.28 -12.01
C ILE A 59 2.46 7.74 -11.84
N HIS A 60 2.28 9.06 -11.87
CA HIS A 60 1.00 9.72 -11.59
C HIS A 60 -0.11 9.17 -12.48
N GLY A 61 -1.22 8.73 -11.86
CA GLY A 61 -2.39 8.21 -12.56
C GLY A 61 -2.19 6.86 -13.26
N ARG A 62 -1.13 6.08 -12.96
CA ARG A 62 -0.86 4.79 -13.61
C ARG A 62 -0.69 3.59 -12.65
N ALA A 63 -1.05 3.74 -11.39
CA ALA A 63 -1.00 2.65 -10.42
C ALA A 63 -1.89 1.46 -10.83
N VAL A 64 -3.09 1.71 -11.37
CA VAL A 64 -4.05 0.67 -11.76
C VAL A 64 -3.53 -0.21 -12.90
N PRO A 65 -3.02 0.32 -14.03
CA PRO A 65 -2.39 -0.51 -15.06
C PRO A 65 -1.28 -1.42 -14.54
N LEU A 66 -0.41 -0.92 -13.65
CA LEU A 66 0.62 -1.74 -13.02
C LEU A 66 0.01 -2.84 -12.14
N ALA A 67 -0.99 -2.49 -11.32
CA ALA A 67 -1.69 -3.44 -10.47
C ALA A 67 -2.40 -4.54 -11.25
N SER A 68 -3.02 -4.20 -12.38
CA SER A 68 -3.61 -5.18 -13.29
C SER A 68 -2.55 -6.13 -13.84
N GLY A 69 -1.39 -5.63 -14.27
CA GLY A 69 -0.28 -6.48 -14.72
C GLY A 69 0.21 -7.45 -13.63
N VAL A 70 0.39 -6.95 -12.41
CA VAL A 70 0.80 -7.78 -11.26
C VAL A 70 -0.23 -8.86 -10.96
N SER A 71 -1.52 -8.49 -10.87
CA SER A 71 -2.60 -9.43 -10.56
C SER A 71 -2.78 -10.51 -11.63
N LEU A 72 -2.56 -10.19 -12.91
CA LEU A 72 -2.61 -11.17 -14.00
C LEU A 72 -1.39 -12.10 -14.02
N ALA A 73 -0.21 -11.58 -13.68
CA ALA A 73 1.03 -12.35 -13.68
C ALA A 73 1.17 -13.26 -12.44
N ARG A 74 0.61 -12.83 -11.30
CA ARG A 74 0.65 -13.53 -10.01
C ARG A 74 -0.75 -13.52 -9.39
N PRO A 75 -1.57 -14.55 -9.70
CA PRO A 75 -2.97 -14.62 -9.25
C PRO A 75 -3.14 -15.23 -7.84
N ASP A 76 -2.06 -15.74 -7.23
CA ASP A 76 -2.04 -16.22 -5.84
C ASP A 76 -2.15 -15.05 -4.84
#